data_AF-A0A0Q6G7F8-F1
#
_entry.id   AF-A0A0Q6G7F8-F1
#
_cell.length_a   1.000
_cell.length_b   1.000
_cell.length_c   1.000
_cell.angle_alpha   90.00
_cell.angle_beta   90.00
_cell.angle_gamma   90.00
#
_symmetry.space_group_name_H-M   'P 1'
#
loop_
_entity.id
_entity.type
_entity.pdbx_description
1 polymer ?
#
loop_
_entity_poly.entity_id
_entity_poly.type
_entity_poly.pdbx_seq_one_letter_code
_entity_poly.pdbx_strand_id
1 'polypeptide(L)' 'MTTPQWTWTFQGTDGQPADAPISPVFTNQFDAEQWLGQGWRELAGSGIAAAVLLNEGRPAAPAVRLSSEV' A
#
# COMPACT_ATOMS: atom_id res chain seq x y z
N MET A 1 12.59 17.30 14.52
CA MET A 1 12.47 15.84 14.74
C MET A 1 11.33 15.38 13.86
N THR A 2 11.62 14.89 12.65
CA THR A 2 10.57 14.42 11.75
C THR A 2 10.66 12.91 11.77
N THR A 3 9.65 12.25 12.32
CA THR A 3 9.52 10.79 12.23
C THR A 3 8.71 10.50 10.97
N PRO A 4 9.36 10.23 9.82
CA PRO A 4 8.64 9.79 8.64
C PRO A 4 7.92 8.49 8.98
N GLN A 5 6.61 8.52 8.89
CA GLN A 5 5.73 7.37 9.10
C GLN A 5 5.20 6.97 7.72
N TRP A 6 5.84 5.97 7.13
CA TRP A 6 5.43 5.42 5.85
C TRP A 6 4.34 4.38 6.10
N THR A 7 3.21 4.48 5.42
CA THR A 7 2.07 3.55 5.55
C THR A 7 1.44 3.31 4.20
N TRP A 8 0.71 2.21 4.04
CA TRP A 8 -0.06 1.90 2.83
C TRP A 8 -1.55 2.09 3.09
N THR A 9 -2.22 2.71 2.12
CA THR A 9 -3.68 2.65 2.02
C THR A 9 -4.06 1.82 0.80
N PHE A 10 -5.18 1.10 0.90
CA PHE A 10 -5.59 0.12 -0.08
C PHE A 10 -6.94 0.50 -0.68
N GLN A 11 -7.05 0.34 -1.99
CA GLN A 11 -8.27 0.59 -2.75
C GLN A 11 -8.70 -0.68 -3.46
N GLY A 12 -9.98 -0.99 -3.36
CA GLY A 12 -10.60 -2.09 -4.06
C GLY A 12 -10.78 -1.81 -5.55
N THR A 13 -11.27 -2.80 -6.28
CA THR A 13 -11.56 -2.70 -7.73
C THR A 13 -12.61 -1.64 -8.07
N ASP A 14 -13.49 -1.31 -7.12
CA ASP A 14 -14.53 -0.28 -7.24
C ASP A 14 -13.99 1.15 -6.99
N GLY A 15 -12.72 1.29 -6.61
CA GLY A 15 -12.11 2.58 -6.23
C GLY A 15 -12.42 3.01 -4.79
N GLN A 16 -13.30 2.28 -4.10
CA GLN A 16 -13.58 2.43 -2.67
C GLN A 16 -12.42 1.88 -1.81
N PRO A 17 -12.22 2.39 -0.58
CA PRO A 17 -11.32 1.77 0.38
C PRO A 17 -11.76 0.32 0.62
N ALA A 18 -10.83 -0.61 0.37
CA ALA A 18 -11.08 -2.03 0.60
C ALA A 18 -10.87 -2.36 2.08
N ASP A 19 -11.60 -3.36 2.57
CA ASP A 19 -11.33 -3.97 3.87
C ASP A 19 -10.03 -4.77 3.77
N ALA A 20 -8.93 -4.08 4.03
CA ALA A 20 -7.58 -4.55 3.85
C ALA A 20 -6.87 -4.62 5.21
N PRO A 21 -5.86 -5.49 5.37
CA PRO A 21 -5.06 -5.49 6.57
C PRO A 21 -4.41 -4.13 6.79
N ILE A 22 -4.43 -3.66 8.04
CA ILE A 22 -3.78 -2.41 8.43
C ILE A 22 -2.29 -2.53 8.12
N SER A 23 -1.77 -1.61 7.29
CA SER A 23 -0.34 -1.60 6.98
C SER A 23 0.47 -1.23 8.23
N PRO A 24 1.64 -1.87 8.46
CA PRO A 24 2.59 -1.38 9.45
C PRO A 24 3.05 0.04 9.15
N VAL A 25 3.55 0.72 10.18
CA VAL A 25 4.30 1.97 10.00
C VAL A 25 5.75 1.63 9.74
N PHE A 26 6.28 2.11 8.63
CA PHE A 26 7.68 1.92 8.24
C PHE A 26 8.47 3.21 8.43
N THR A 27 9.76 3.05 8.73
CA THR A 27 10.69 4.18 8.93
C THR A 27 11.26 4.70 7.60
N ASN A 28 11.20 3.90 6.54
CA ASN A 28 11.69 4.25 5.21
C ASN A 28 10.79 3.68 4.10
N GLN A 29 10.88 4.28 2.90
CA GLN A 29 10.12 3.88 1.72
C GLN A 29 10.45 2.45 1.26
N PHE A 30 11.73 2.09 1.25
CA PHE A 30 12.19 0.80 0.72
C PHE A 30 11.58 -0.39 1.46
N ASP A 31 11.55 -0.34 2.80
CA ASP A 31 10.95 -1.38 3.65
C ASP A 31 9.44 -1.48 3.41
N ALA A 32 8.76 -0.33 3.24
CA ALA A 32 7.34 -0.29 2.88
C ALA A 32 7.09 -0.95 1.51
N GLU A 33 7.92 -0.66 0.52
CA GLU A 33 7.84 -1.26 -0.82
C GLU A 33 8.14 -2.76 -0.80
N GLN A 34 9.13 -3.19 -0.02
CA GLN A 34 9.43 -4.61 0.15
C GLN A 34 8.26 -5.36 0.79
N TRP A 35 7.62 -4.80 1.82
CA TRP A 35 6.45 -5.40 2.45
C TRP A 35 5.30 -5.56 1.45
N LEU A 36 5.01 -4.54 0.64
CA LEU A 36 3.99 -4.63 -0.40
C LEU A 36 4.36 -5.67 -1.45
N GLY A 37 5.62 -5.71 -1.88
CA GLY A 37 6.14 -6.68 -2.84
C GLY A 37 6.10 -8.14 -2.35
N GLN A 38 6.03 -8.37 -1.03
CA GLN A 38 5.83 -9.70 -0.46
C GLN A 38 4.34 -10.04 -0.31
N GLY A 39 3.51 -9.08 0.12
CA GLY A 39 2.09 -9.27 0.41
C GLY A 39 1.12 -9.02 -0.76
N TRP A 40 1.57 -8.49 -1.90
CA TRP A 40 0.67 -8.04 -2.98
C TRP A 40 -0.27 -9.13 -3.51
N ARG A 41 0.18 -10.39 -3.53
CA ARG A 41 -0.64 -11.53 -4.01
C ARG A 41 -1.83 -11.79 -3.11
N GLU A 42 -1.61 -11.74 -1.80
CA GLU A 42 -2.66 -11.93 -0.79
C GLU A 42 -3.62 -10.73 -0.78
N LEU A 43 -3.08 -9.52 -0.92
CA LEU A 43 -3.85 -8.30 -1.04
C LEU A 43 -4.75 -8.33 -2.29
N ALA A 44 -4.19 -8.68 -3.45
CA ALA A 44 -4.94 -8.83 -4.70
C ALA A 44 -6.00 -9.93 -4.61
N GLY A 45 -5.65 -11.07 -4.00
CA GLY A 45 -6.60 -12.15 -3.72
C GLY A 45 -7.75 -11.76 -2.78
N SER A 46 -7.53 -10.77 -1.91
CA SER A 46 -8.54 -10.22 -1.01
C SER A 46 -9.43 -9.14 -1.67
N GLY A 47 -9.23 -8.85 -2.95
CA GLY A 47 -10.01 -7.86 -3.70
C GLY A 47 -9.41 -6.45 -3.74
N ILE A 48 -8.15 -6.29 -3.33
CA ILE A 48 -7.44 -5.02 -3.41
C ILE A 48 -6.88 -4.84 -4.82
N ALA A 49 -7.23 -3.74 -5.48
CA ALA A 49 -6.78 -3.42 -6.83
C ALA A 49 -5.55 -2.51 -6.84
N ALA A 50 -5.44 -1.62 -5.86
CA ALA A 50 -4.34 -0.67 -5.78
C ALA A 50 -3.91 -0.37 -4.34
N ALA A 51 -2.64 -0.04 -4.16
CA ALA A 51 -2.06 0.43 -2.92
C ALA A 51 -1.38 1.79 -3.13
N VAL A 52 -1.59 2.74 -2.22
CA VAL A 52 -0.97 4.07 -2.25
C VAL A 52 -0.07 4.23 -1.05
N LEU A 53 1.18 4.60 -1.32
CA LEU A 53 2.17 4.85 -0.27
C LEU A 53 1.94 6.24 0.30
N LEU A 54 1.68 6.30 1.60
CA LEU A 54 1.54 7.51 2.37
C LEU A 54 2.84 7.76 3.17
N ASN A 55 3.29 9.01 3.20
CA ASN A 55 4.33 9.50 4.09
C ASN A 55 3.72 10.60 4.96
N GLU A 56 3.66 10.39 6.26
CA GLU A 56 3.02 11.32 7.20
C GLU A 56 1.56 11.64 6.82
N GLY A 57 0.84 10.64 6.31
CA GLY A 57 -0.57 10.77 5.88
C GLY A 57 -0.77 11.43 4.51
N ARG A 58 0.30 11.73 3.77
CA ARG A 58 0.23 12.26 2.40
C ARG A 58 0.72 11.27 1.36
N PRO A 59 0.08 11.15 0.19
CA PRO A 59 0.56 10.29 -0.88
C PRO A 59 1.96 10.74 -1.33
N ALA A 60 2.93 9.83 -1.17
CA ALA A 60 4.32 10.04 -1.55
C ALA A 60 4.65 9.47 -2.93
N ALA A 61 3.86 8.49 -3.39
CA ALA A 61 4.01 7.82 -4.67
C ALA A 61 2.63 7.64 -5.36
N PRO A 62 2.60 7.48 -6.69
CA PRO A 62 1.39 7.10 -7.40
C PRO A 62 0.85 5.74 -6.94
N ALA A 63 -0.44 5.51 -7.14
CA ALA A 63 -1.09 4.26 -6.78
C ALA A 63 -0.46 3.07 -7.52
N VAL A 64 0.09 2.13 -6.76
CA VAL A 64 0.64 0.87 -7.25
C VAL A 64 -0.51 -0.08 -7.52
N ARG A 65 -0.70 -0.46 -8.78
CA ARG A 65 -1.68 -1.48 -9.18
C ARG A 65 -1.16 -2.85 -8.73
N LEU A 66 -1.97 -3.59 -7.97
CA LEU A 66 -1.65 -4.96 -7.55
C LEU A 66 -2.12 -6.00 -8.59
N SER A 67 -2.56 -5.54 -9.76
CA SER A 67 -2.96 -6.38 -10.88
C SER A 67 -1.79 -7.26 -11.35
N SER A 68 -2.00 -8.57 -11.36
CA SER A 68 -1.05 -9.59 -11.85
C SER A 68 -0.84 -9.57 -13.38
N GLU A 69 -1.06 -8.46 -14.06
CA GLU A 69 -0.91 -8.39 -15.52
C GLU A 69 0.51 -7.98 -15.86
N VAL A 70 1.31 -8.99 -16.24
CA VAL A 70 2.60 -8.84 -16.93
C VAL A 70 2.35 -8.93 -18.43
#